data_AF-A0A535PR82-F1
#
_entry.id   AF-A0A535PR82-F1
#
_cell.length_a   1.000
_cell.length_b   1.000
_cell.length_c   1.000
_cell.angle_alpha   90.00
_cell.angle_beta   90.00
_cell.angle_gamma   90.00
#
_symmetry.space_group_name_H-M   'P 1'
#
loop_
_entity.id
_entity.type
_entity.pdbx_description
1 polymer ?
#
loop_
_entity_poly.entity_id
_entity_poly.type
_entity_poly.pdbx_seq_one_letter_code
_entity_poly.pdbx_strand_id
1 'polypeptide(L)'
;MDIAKIKQKIDGGEIEYVKIGSPDIEGVFRGKRVAAKHFLNSLEDGFAQCDVLFGWDIAENVLPNLKVSNWERGFADIVMRPDLSTFMMEP
;
A
#
# COMPACT_ATOMS: atom_id res chain seq x y z
N MET A 1 -5.99 -1.38 14.97
CA MET A 1 -6.77 -0.36 15.70
C MET A 1 -8.21 -0.35 15.17
N ASP A 2 -9.22 -0.09 16.00
CA ASP A 2 -10.62 -0.05 15.54
C ASP A 2 -10.88 1.14 14.58
N ILE A 3 -11.72 0.94 13.56
CA ILE A 3 -12.00 1.94 12.52
C ILE A 3 -12.61 3.22 13.10
N ALA A 4 -13.44 3.11 14.14
CA ALA A 4 -14.03 4.28 14.79
C ALA A 4 -12.96 5.15 15.46
N LYS A 5 -11.94 4.52 16.07
CA LYS A 5 -10.79 5.24 16.67
C LYS A 5 -9.92 5.90 15.62
N ILE A 6 -9.66 5.21 14.51
CA ILE A 6 -8.91 5.78 13.37
C ILE A 6 -9.64 7.02 12.85
N LYS A 7 -10.95 6.90 12.61
CA LYS A 7 -11.78 8.02 12.15
C LYS A 7 -11.75 9.20 13.10
N GLN A 8 -11.89 8.98 14.41
CA GLN A 8 -11.82 10.03 15.42
C GLN A 8 -10.51 10.83 15.34
N LYS A 9 -9.37 10.13 15.22
CA LYS A 9 -8.05 10.78 15.10
C LYS A 9 -7.88 11.57 13.81
N ILE A 10 -8.43 11.08 12.70
CA ILE A 10 -8.44 11.77 11.42
C ILE A 10 -9.31 13.04 11.48
N ASP A 11 -10.51 12.94 12.04
CA ASP A 11 -11.43 14.07 12.20
C ASP A 11 -10.87 15.11 13.19
N GLY A 12 -10.10 14.67 14.20
CA GLY A 12 -9.38 15.53 15.15
C GLY A 12 -8.09 16.16 14.60
N GLY A 13 -7.66 15.80 13.38
CA GLY A 13 -6.46 16.35 12.75
C GLY A 13 -5.14 15.74 13.24
N GLU A 14 -5.17 14.69 14.05
CA GLU A 14 -3.96 13.98 14.51
C GLU A 14 -3.31 13.14 13.40
N ILE A 15 -4.09 12.76 12.39
CA ILE A 15 -3.64 11.96 11.25
C ILE A 15 -4.00 12.68 9.96
N GLU A 16 -2.99 13.25 9.31
CA GLU A 16 -3.15 13.92 8.01
C GLU A 16 -2.93 12.96 6.83
N TYR A 17 -2.04 11.97 7.02
CA TYR A 17 -1.66 11.02 5.98
C TYR A 17 -1.49 9.62 6.56
N VAL A 18 -1.75 8.61 5.72
CA VAL A 18 -1.54 7.20 6.05
C VAL A 18 -0.60 6.60 5.01
N LYS A 19 0.39 5.84 5.46
CA LYS A 19 1.19 4.97 4.58
C LYS A 19 0.49 3.62 4.50
N ILE A 20 0.19 3.16 3.30
CA ILE A 20 -0.29 1.80 3.02
C ILE A 20 0.77 1.10 2.19
N GLY A 21 1.09 -0.14 2.52
CA GLY A 21 2.19 -0.83 1.87
C GLY A 21 2.42 -2.25 2.38
N SER A 22 3.36 -2.92 1.75
CA SER A 22 3.86 -4.25 2.09
C SER A 22 5.36 -4.31 1.78
N PRO A 23 6.15 -5.16 2.46
CA PRO A 23 7.46 -5.55 1.94
C PRO A 23 7.31 -6.19 0.54
N ASP A 24 8.25 -5.90 -0.35
CA ASP A 24 8.44 -6.62 -1.61
C ASP A 24 9.25 -7.93 -1.39
N ILE A 25 9.63 -8.58 -2.49
CA ILE A 25 10.36 -9.85 -2.50
C ILE A 25 11.76 -9.77 -1.86
N GLU A 26 12.32 -8.56 -1.70
CA GLU A 26 13.59 -8.30 -1.01
C GLU A 26 13.40 -7.66 0.37
N GLY A 27 12.16 -7.54 0.84
CA GLY A 27 11.81 -6.99 2.15
C GLY A 27 11.74 -5.47 2.19
N VAL A 28 11.81 -4.77 1.06
CA VAL A 28 11.72 -3.30 1.02
C VAL A 28 10.26 -2.89 1.14
N PHE A 29 9.94 -1.94 2.04
CA PHE A 29 8.58 -1.43 2.16
C PHE A 29 8.19 -0.65 0.88
N ARG A 30 7.21 -1.18 0.14
CA ARG A 30 6.64 -0.55 -1.05
C ARG A 30 5.18 -0.21 -0.82
N GLY A 31 4.73 0.94 -1.32
CA GLY A 31 3.35 1.36 -1.14
C GLY A 31 3.11 2.82 -1.49
N LYS A 32 2.08 3.40 -0.89
CA LYS A 32 1.66 4.79 -1.13
C LYS A 32 1.45 5.53 0.18
N ARG A 33 1.73 6.83 0.16
CA ARG A 33 1.27 7.78 1.17
C ARG A 33 0.00 8.44 0.65
N VAL A 34 -1.10 8.30 1.38
CA VAL A 34 -2.41 8.81 0.99
C VAL A 34 -2.93 9.80 2.01
N ALA A 35 -3.73 10.77 1.57
CA ALA A 35 -4.43 11.67 2.49
C ALA A 35 -5.40 10.87 3.37
N ALA A 36 -5.48 11.18 4.66
CA ALA A 36 -6.21 10.38 5.64
C ALA A 36 -7.71 10.25 5.34
N LYS A 37 -8.34 11.31 4.82
CA LYS A 37 -9.74 11.25 4.36
C LYS A 37 -9.93 10.30 3.18
N HIS A 38 -8.99 10.32 2.22
CA HIS A 38 -9.02 9.38 1.10
C HIS A 38 -8.78 7.95 1.58
N PHE A 39 -7.92 7.74 2.57
CA PHE A 39 -7.72 6.43 3.18
C PHE A 39 -9.04 5.84 3.68
N LEU A 40 -9.79 6.58 4.52
CA LEU A 40 -11.07 6.11 5.06
C LEU A 40 -12.10 5.81 3.98
N ASN A 41 -12.23 6.69 3.00
CA ASN A 41 -13.23 6.56 1.94
C ASN A 41 -12.97 5.37 1.01
N SER A 42 -11.70 4.95 0.88
CA SER A 42 -11.29 3.87 -0.04
C SER A 42 -11.07 2.53 0.67
N LEU A 43 -11.39 2.38 1.96
CA LEU A 43 -11.13 1.14 2.70
C LEU A 43 -11.90 -0.07 2.15
N GLU A 44 -13.12 0.14 1.67
CA GLU A 44 -13.97 -0.92 1.11
C GLU A 44 -13.48 -1.36 -0.28
N ASP A 45 -13.22 -0.40 -1.17
CA ASP A 45 -12.77 -0.65 -2.54
C ASP A 45 -11.31 -1.10 -2.61
N GLY A 46 -10.48 -0.63 -1.67
CA GLY A 46 -9.03 -0.81 -1.66
C GLY A 46 -8.29 0.23 -2.50
N PHE A 47 -7.01 -0.03 -2.75
CA PHE A 47 -6.11 0.90 -3.41
C PHE A 47 -5.39 0.23 -4.57
N ALA A 48 -5.53 0.79 -5.77
CA ALA A 48 -4.83 0.29 -6.95
C ALA A 48 -3.31 0.48 -6.81
N GLN A 49 -2.55 -0.57 -7.12
CA GLN A 49 -1.11 -0.57 -7.05
C GLN A 49 -0.53 -1.45 -8.16
N CYS A 50 0.38 -0.91 -8.94
CA CYS A 50 1.09 -1.64 -9.98
C CYS A 50 1.86 -2.83 -9.39
N ASP A 51 1.67 -4.02 -9.97
CA ASP A 51 2.26 -5.28 -9.51
C ASP A 51 3.78 -5.38 -9.75
N VAL A 52 4.36 -4.43 -10.48
CA VAL A 52 5.82 -4.26 -10.65
C VAL A 52 6.58 -4.27 -9.32
N LEU A 53 5.94 -3.83 -8.24
CA LEU A 53 6.51 -3.84 -6.90
C LEU A 53 6.95 -5.24 -6.43
N PHE A 54 6.31 -6.29 -6.94
CA PHE A 54 6.67 -7.68 -6.63
C PHE A 54 7.55 -8.31 -7.72
N GLY A 55 8.01 -7.48 -8.65
CA GLY A 55 8.68 -7.90 -9.88
C GLY A 55 10.07 -7.32 -10.09
N TRP A 56 10.54 -6.45 -9.20
CA TRP A 56 11.83 -5.75 -9.35
C TRP A 56 12.73 -5.90 -8.12
N ASP A 57 14.01 -5.58 -8.29
CA ASP A 57 14.97 -5.48 -7.20
C ASP A 57 14.96 -4.10 -6.51
N ILE A 58 15.78 -3.93 -5.48
CA ILE A 58 15.97 -2.67 -4.75
C ILE A 58 16.48 -1.53 -5.65
N ALA A 59 17.15 -1.84 -6.75
CA ALA A 59 17.61 -0.90 -7.76
C ALA A 59 16.57 -0.68 -8.88
N GLU A 60 15.35 -1.18 -8.70
CA GLU A 60 14.20 -1.03 -9.59
C GLU A 60 14.38 -1.72 -10.96
N ASN A 61 15.30 -2.70 -11.05
CA ASN A 61 15.41 -3.55 -12.22
C ASN A 61 14.35 -4.65 -12.18
N VAL A 62 13.54 -4.73 -13.24
CA VAL A 62 12.53 -5.78 -13.39
C VAL A 62 13.24 -7.13 -13.56
N LEU A 63 12.96 -8.06 -12.66
CA LEU A 63 13.55 -9.39 -12.66
C LEU A 63 12.96 -10.24 -13.80
N PRO A 64 13.80 -10.99 -14.54
CA PRO A 64 13.33 -11.86 -15.60
C PRO A 64 12.61 -13.10 -15.04
N ASN A 65 11.79 -13.74 -15.87
CA ASN A 65 11.17 -15.06 -15.62
C ASN A 65 10.18 -15.13 -14.43
N LEU A 66 9.73 -13.98 -13.91
CA LEU A 66 8.66 -13.96 -12.91
C LEU A 66 7.30 -14.25 -13.53
N LYS A 67 6.48 -15.04 -12.84
CA LYS A 67 5.15 -15.43 -13.34
C LYS A 67 4.11 -14.32 -13.24
N VAL A 68 4.30 -13.37 -12.32
CA VAL A 68 3.30 -12.37 -11.96
C VAL A 68 3.53 -11.06 -12.73
N SER A 69 4.66 -10.40 -12.50
CA SER A 69 5.02 -9.11 -13.12
C SER A 69 6.29 -9.25 -13.95
N ASN A 70 6.23 -8.96 -15.25
CA ASN A 70 7.38 -8.94 -16.15
C ASN A 70 7.10 -8.13 -17.43
N TRP A 71 8.14 -7.85 -18.22
CA TRP A 71 8.02 -7.08 -19.46
C TRP A 71 7.08 -7.67 -20.53
N GLU A 72 6.93 -8.99 -20.60
CA GLU A 72 6.08 -9.65 -21.60
C GLU A 72 4.59 -9.51 -21.29
N ARG A 73 4.23 -9.50 -20.00
CA ARG A 73 2.84 -9.39 -19.53
C ARG A 73 2.44 -7.95 -19.19
N GLY A 74 3.42 -7.06 -19.06
CA GLY A 74 3.23 -5.71 -18.53
C GLY A 74 3.03 -5.73 -17.02
N PHE A 75 2.60 -4.58 -16.50
CA PHE A 75 2.47 -4.36 -15.06
C PHE A 75 1.04 -3.93 -14.73
N ALA A 76 0.21 -4.89 -14.34
CA ALA A 76 -1.19 -4.64 -14.06
C ALA A 76 -1.36 -4.05 -12.65
N ASP A 77 -2.44 -3.30 -12.45
CA ASP A 77 -2.81 -2.90 -11.10
C ASP A 77 -3.39 -4.10 -10.34
N ILE A 78 -2.89 -4.31 -9.13
CA ILE A 78 -3.52 -5.11 -8.09
C ILE A 78 -4.26 -4.20 -7.11
N VAL A 79 -5.21 -4.76 -6.37
CA VAL A 79 -5.93 -4.03 -5.31
C VAL A 79 -5.31 -4.37 -3.96
N MET A 80 -4.67 -3.37 -3.34
CA MET A 80 -4.21 -3.46 -1.96
C MET A 80 -5.36 -3.19 -1.00
N ARG A 81 -5.58 -4.11 -0.07
CA ARG A 81 -6.53 -3.96 1.04
C ARG A 81 -5.77 -3.90 2.36
N PRO A 82 -5.65 -2.73 3.00
CA PRO A 82 -4.92 -2.59 4.26
C PRO A 82 -5.58 -3.42 5.37
N ASP A 83 -4.77 -4.17 6.11
CA ASP A 83 -5.21 -4.82 7.34
C ASP A 83 -5.20 -3.80 8.49
N LEU A 84 -6.37 -3.41 8.98
CA LEU A 84 -6.48 -2.45 10.08
C LEU A 84 -5.91 -2.99 11.41
N SER A 85 -5.66 -4.30 11.52
CA SER A 85 -4.97 -4.89 12.66
C SER A 85 -3.51 -4.44 12.75
N THR A 86 -2.86 -4.12 11.62
CA THR A 86 -1.47 -3.66 11.55
C THR A 86 -1.32 -2.14 11.65
N PHE A 87 -2.44 -1.40 11.75
CA PHE A 87 -2.41 0.05 11.85
C PHE A 87 -1.64 0.52 13.09
N MET A 88 -0.60 1.31 12.87
CA MET A 88 0.25 1.91 13.89
C MET A 88 0.52 3.39 13.55
N MET A 89 0.64 4.21 14.59
CA MET A 89 1.11 5.59 14.45
C MET A 89 2.63 5.60 14.38
N GLU A 90 3.19 6.31 13.40
CA GLU A 90 4.63 6.57 13.36
C GLU A 90 4.99 7.50 14.55
N PRO A 91 6.13 7.29 15.24
CA PRO A 91 6.59 8.12 16.36
C PRO A 91 6.82 9.59 16.01
#